data_AF-A0A1I0T9K2-F1
#
_entry.id   AF-A0A1I0T9K2-F1
#
_cell.length_a   1.000
_cell.length_b   1.000
_cell.length_c   1.000
_cell.angle_alpha   90.00
_cell.angle_beta   90.00
_cell.angle_gamma   90.00
#
_symmetry.space_group_name_H-M   'P 1'
#
loop_
_entity.id
_entity.type
_entity.pdbx_description
1 polymer ?
#
loop_
_entity_poly.entity_id
_entity_poly.type
_entity_poly.pdbx_seq_one_letter_code
_entity_poly.pdbx_strand_id
1 'polypeptide(L)'
;MIEDFKYGVKCQSKLISEFLVDEINLPGIRKNSTFVPITYFGDSRPGYNIEYFSEREIIADVLKQYERFIELSSDVKNEMFLDNTLKDIS
;
A
#
# COMPACT_ATOMS: atom_id res chain seq x y z
N MET A 1 -15.68 8.42 12.35
CA MET A 1 -15.16 7.17 12.95
C MET A 1 -13.70 7.08 12.60
N ILE A 2 -12.83 6.73 13.55
CA ILE A 2 -11.42 6.44 13.24
C ILE A 2 -11.42 5.07 12.59
N GLU A 3 -10.94 4.96 11.36
CA GLU A 3 -10.81 3.67 10.69
C GLU A 3 -9.70 2.84 11.35
N ASP A 4 -9.82 1.51 11.34
CA ASP A 4 -8.75 0.64 11.83
C ASP A 4 -7.51 0.73 10.94
N PHE A 5 -6.33 0.62 11.55
CA PHE A 5 -5.08 0.47 10.78
C PHE A 5 -5.13 -0.81 9.94
N LYS A 6 -5.01 -0.65 8.62
CA LYS A 6 -4.93 -1.77 7.68
C LYS A 6 -3.66 -1.64 6.85
N TYR A 7 -2.87 -2.70 6.90
CA TYR A 7 -1.72 -2.96 6.05
C TYR A 7 -1.79 -4.42 5.61
N GLY A 8 -1.60 -4.69 4.33
CA GLY A 8 -1.50 -6.06 3.85
C GLY A 8 -0.82 -6.13 2.49
N VAL A 9 -0.66 -7.36 2.01
CA VAL A 9 -0.02 -7.66 0.72
C VAL A 9 -0.97 -8.53 -0.09
N LYS A 10 -1.19 -8.14 -1.34
CA LYS A 10 -1.99 -8.90 -2.31
C LYS A 10 -1.14 -9.29 -3.51
N CYS A 11 -1.48 -10.43 -4.10
CA CYS A 11 -0.87 -10.90 -5.32
C CYS A 11 -1.54 -10.23 -6.53
N GLN A 12 -0.78 -9.54 -7.39
CA GLN A 12 -1.29 -8.89 -8.59
C GLN A 12 -0.62 -9.45 -9.84
N SER A 13 -1.43 -9.82 -10.84
CA SER A 13 -0.90 -10.24 -12.15
C SER A 13 -0.37 -9.04 -12.92
N LYS A 14 0.84 -9.17 -13.49
CA LYS A 14 1.49 -8.19 -14.35
C LYS A 14 1.81 -8.85 -15.69
N LEU A 15 1.37 -8.22 -16.77
CA LEU A 15 1.75 -8.62 -18.13
C LEU A 15 3.23 -8.29 -18.37
N ILE A 16 3.98 -9.27 -18.83
CA ILE A 16 5.35 -9.09 -19.31
C ILE A 16 5.26 -8.78 -20.81
N SER A 17 5.96 -7.73 -21.25
CA SER A 17 6.09 -7.42 -22.68
C SER A 17 6.75 -8.60 -23.41
N GLU A 18 6.22 -8.97 -24.58
CA GLU A 18 6.73 -10.06 -25.43
C GLU A 18 8.24 -9.92 -25.72
N PHE A 19 8.75 -8.68 -25.77
CA PHE A 19 10.18 -8.39 -25.99
C PHE A 19 11.13 -8.97 -24.92
N LEU A 20 10.69 -9.16 -23.67
CA LEU A 20 11.52 -9.78 -22.62
C LEU A 20 11.47 -11.31 -22.66
N VAL A 21 10.50 -11.89 -23.37
CA VAL A 21 10.32 -13.35 -23.47
C VAL A 21 11.35 -13.94 -24.44
N ASP A 22 11.78 -13.18 -25.44
CA ASP A 22 12.71 -13.64 -26.47
C ASP A 22 14.17 -13.81 -25.98
N GLU A 23 14.57 -13.12 -24.89
CA GLU A 23 15.93 -13.28 -24.32
C GLU A 23 16.03 -14.44 -23.31
N ILE A 24 14.90 -14.97 -22.84
CA ILE A 24 14.86 -15.97 -21.77
C ILE A 24 14.35 -17.30 -22.32
N ASN A 25 15.25 -18.07 -22.93
CA ASN A 25 15.07 -19.48 -23.30
C ASN A 25 14.94 -20.39 -22.05
N LEU A 26 14.02 -20.13 -21.13
CA LEU A 26 13.72 -21.02 -20.01
C LEU A 26 12.52 -21.94 -20.33
N PRO A 27 12.70 -23.28 -20.28
CA PRO A 27 11.59 -24.21 -20.48
C PRO A 27 10.64 -24.13 -19.28
N GLY A 28 9.45 -23.55 -19.48
CA GLY A 28 8.39 -23.49 -18.45
C GLY A 28 7.49 -22.27 -18.50
N ILE A 29 7.90 -21.19 -19.19
CA ILE A 29 7.08 -19.97 -19.32
C ILE A 29 6.04 -20.20 -20.42
N ARG A 30 4.85 -20.68 -20.05
CA ARG A 30 3.70 -20.80 -20.96
C ARG A 30 2.75 -19.60 -20.90
N LYS A 31 3.03 -18.57 -20.10
CA LYS A 31 2.18 -17.37 -19.98
C LYS A 31 3.02 -16.12 -19.76
N ASN A 32 2.79 -15.09 -20.57
CA ASN A 32 3.36 -13.73 -20.50
C ASN A 32 2.87 -12.94 -19.26
N SER A 33 2.62 -13.60 -18.14
CA SER A 33 2.07 -13.00 -16.93
C SER A 33 2.87 -13.47 -15.72
N THR A 34 3.50 -12.54 -15.01
CA THR A 34 4.07 -12.80 -13.67
C THR A 34 3.10 -12.31 -12.59
N PHE A 35 3.35 -12.73 -11.36
CA PHE A 35 2.61 -12.31 -10.18
C PHE A 35 3.54 -11.54 -9.26
N VAL A 36 3.15 -10.34 -8.87
CA VAL A 36 3.95 -9.47 -7.98
C VAL A 36 3.20 -9.20 -6.67
N PRO A 37 3.89 -9.21 -5.52
CA PRO A 37 3.31 -8.80 -4.25
C PRO A 37 3.18 -7.28 -4.20
N ILE A 38 1.96 -6.78 -4.06
CA ILE A 38 1.64 -5.35 -3.97
C ILE A 38 1.01 -5.07 -2.60
N THR A 39 1.49 -4.03 -1.92
CA THR A 39 0.87 -3.60 -0.66
C THR A 39 -0.57 -3.12 -0.87
N TYR A 40 -1.38 -3.11 0.19
CA TYR A 40 -2.65 -2.40 0.22
C TYR A 40 -2.89 -1.87 1.61
N PHE A 41 -3.74 -0.85 1.68
CA PHE A 41 -3.97 -0.09 2.90
C PHE A 41 -5.46 0.14 3.12
N GLY A 42 -5.82 0.60 4.31
CA GLY A 42 -7.20 0.94 4.66
C GLY A 42 -7.70 2.19 3.95
N ASP A 43 -6.79 3.10 3.61
CA ASP A 43 -7.06 4.29 2.83
C ASP A 43 -7.04 3.99 1.32
N SER A 44 -7.59 4.89 0.51
CA SER A 44 -7.72 4.74 -0.95
C SER A 44 -6.39 4.90 -1.71
N ARG A 45 -5.24 4.80 -1.04
CA ARG A 45 -3.94 5.03 -1.66
C ARG A 45 -3.45 3.80 -2.43
N PRO A 46 -2.71 3.98 -3.53
CA PRO A 46 -2.15 2.88 -4.28
C PRO A 46 -1.08 2.15 -3.45
N GLY A 47 -1.05 0.83 -3.60
CA GLY A 47 0.04 -0.01 -3.13
C GLY A 47 1.28 0.07 -4.01
N TYR A 48 2.37 -0.53 -3.53
CA TYR A 48 3.64 -0.64 -4.25
C TYR A 48 4.18 -2.06 -4.21
N ASN A 49 5.04 -2.39 -5.18
CA ASN A 49 5.70 -3.69 -5.28
C ASN A 49 6.74 -3.84 -4.17
N ILE A 50 6.68 -4.95 -3.43
CA ILE A 50 7.62 -5.30 -2.36
C ILE A 50 8.41 -6.58 -2.64
N GLU A 51 8.43 -7.07 -3.89
CA GLU A 51 9.09 -8.31 -4.32
C GLU A 51 10.55 -8.41 -3.88
N TYR A 52 11.24 -7.27 -3.78
CA TYR A 52 12.65 -7.19 -3.44
C TYR A 52 12.91 -6.78 -1.98
N PHE A 53 11.87 -6.68 -1.15
CA PHE A 53 12.04 -6.32 0.25
C PHE A 53 12.54 -7.52 1.03
N SER A 54 13.57 -7.30 1.85
CA SER A 54 13.93 -8.20 2.93
C SER A 54 12.88 -8.18 4.04
N GLU A 55 12.89 -9.19 4.90
CA GLU A 55 12.02 -9.25 6.08
C GLU A 55 12.12 -7.97 6.94
N ARG A 56 13.34 -7.42 7.13
CA ARG A 56 13.55 -6.19 7.90
C ARG A 56 12.95 -4.97 7.22
N GLU A 57 13.00 -4.90 5.89
CA GLU A 57 12.38 -3.81 5.13
C GLU A 57 10.87 -3.87 5.18
N ILE A 58 10.27 -5.07 5.17
CA ILE A 58 8.83 -5.25 5.40
C ILE A 58 8.45 -4.76 6.81
N ILE A 59 9.19 -5.15 7.85
CA ILE A 59 8.93 -4.70 9.22
C ILE A 59 9.04 -3.18 9.32
N ALA A 60 10.11 -2.59 8.78
CA ALA A 60 10.32 -1.14 8.79
C ALA A 60 9.20 -0.40 8.04
N ASP A 61 8.75 -0.96 6.91
CA ASP A 61 7.65 -0.40 6.14
C ASP A 61 6.33 -0.42 6.93
N VAL A 62 5.98 -1.54 7.57
CA VAL A 62 4.77 -1.65 8.41
C VAL A 62 4.79 -0.60 9.53
N LEU A 63 5.93 -0.45 10.23
CA LEU A 63 6.09 0.53 11.30
C LEU A 63 5.89 1.96 10.78
N LYS A 64 6.50 2.30 9.65
CA LYS A 64 6.34 3.61 9.00
C LYS A 64 4.89 3.90 8.61
N GLN A 65 4.18 2.90 8.09
CA GLN A 65 2.77 3.08 7.74
C GLN A 65 1.87 3.24 8.98
N TYR A 66 2.23 2.57 10.08
CA TYR A 66 1.53 2.73 11.35
C TYR A 66 1.73 4.12 11.96
N GLU A 67 2.96 4.66 11.94
CA GLU A 67 3.24 6.05 12.35
C GLU A 67 2.41 7.04 11.55
N ARG A 68 2.41 6.93 10.21
CA ARG A 68 1.57 7.75 9.32
C ARG A 68 0.09 7.66 9.66
N PHE A 69 -0.41 6.48 10.02
CA PHE A 69 -1.80 6.29 10.41
C PHE A 69 -2.15 7.06 11.70
N ILE A 70 -1.24 7.09 12.68
CA ILE A 70 -1.42 7.87 13.92
C ILE A 70 -1.46 9.37 13.63
N GLU A 71 -0.55 9.85 12.77
CA GLU A 71 -0.47 11.27 12.37
C GLU A 71 -1.78 11.72 11.72
N LEU A 72 -2.23 10.99 10.69
CA LEU A 72 -3.48 11.30 9.99
C LEU A 72 -4.71 11.22 10.92
N SER A 73 -4.73 10.26 11.84
CA SER A 73 -5.81 10.15 12.83
C SER A 73 -5.84 11.31 13.82
N SER A 74 -4.69 11.95 14.06
CA SER A 74 -4.57 13.11 14.94
C SER A 74 -5.00 14.40 14.24
N ASP A 75 -4.63 14.56 12.97
CA ASP A 75 -5.06 15.69 12.14
C ASP A 75 -6.59 15.70 11.95
N VAL A 76 -7.19 14.55 11.62
CA VAL A 76 -8.65 14.43 11.48
C VAL A 76 -9.37 14.79 12.78
N LYS A 77 -8.82 14.41 13.93
CA LYS A 77 -9.40 14.83 15.22
C LYS A 77 -9.35 16.34 15.38
N ASN A 78 -8.20 16.96 15.10
CA ASN A 78 -8.02 18.41 15.24
C ASN A 78 -8.97 19.20 14.32
N GLU A 79 -9.13 18.78 13.06
CA GLU A 79 -10.09 19.40 12.13
C GLU A 79 -11.54 19.28 12.63
N MET A 80 -11.96 18.10 13.10
CA MET A 80 -13.30 17.89 13.67
C MET A 80 -13.55 18.78 14.90
N PHE A 81 -12.55 19.01 15.75
CA PHE A 81 -12.68 19.90 16.91
C PHE A 81 -12.84 21.36 16.50
N LEU A 82 -12.08 21.83 15.50
CA LEU A 82 -12.16 23.20 14.99
C LEU A 82 -13.53 23.48 14.34
N ASP A 83 -14.03 22.55 13.51
CA ASP A 83 -15.33 22.68 12.85
C ASP A 83 -16.50 22.77 13.84
N ASN A 84 -16.48 21.96 14.90
CA ASN A 84 -17.50 22.02 15.95
C ASN A 84 -17.40 23.34 16.72
N THR A 85 -16.18 23.78 17.04
CA THR A 85 -15.98 25.06 17.74
C THR A 85 -16.50 26.23 16.90
N LEU A 86 -16.27 26.26 15.58
CA LEU A 86 -16.79 27.33 14.72
C LEU A 86 -18.33 27.34 14.63
N LYS A 87 -18.97 26.16 14.66
CA LYS A 87 -20.43 26.05 14.68
C LYS A 87 -21.05 26.51 16.00
N ASP A 88 -20.38 26.32 17.13
CA ASP A 88 -20.89 26.74 18.45
C ASP A 88 -20.86 28.26 18.66
N ILE A 89 -20.09 29.00 17.85
CA ILE A 89 -19.97 30.48 17.94
C ILE A 89 -20.78 31.19 16.83
N SER A 90 -21.53 30.45 16.01
CA SER A 90 -22.37 30.96 14.92
C SER A 90 -23.85 30.89 15.27
#